data_AF-A0A6N7WKC6-F1
#
_entry.id   AF-A0A6N7WKC6-F1
#
_cell.length_a   1.000
_cell.length_b   1.000
_cell.length_c   1.000
_cell.angle_alpha   90.00
_cell.angle_beta   90.00
_cell.angle_gamma   90.00
#
_symmetry.space_group_name_H-M   'P 1'
#
loop_
_entity.id
_entity.type
_entity.pdbx_description
1 polymer ?
#
loop_
_entity_poly.entity_id
_entity_poly.type
_entity_poly.pdbx_seq_one_letter_code
_entity_poly.pdbx_strand_id
1 'polypeptide(L)'
;MGELSEVYIDEATAYEDLHSNKKKVIEIINKEENLFYKTLQQGELEIQKHLKNKGKVTGADAFYFYETYGFPLELTEEFLTESGCSIENRASFAEAEKRHAEKSRTASAGKFKGGLADQSTETTALHSAAHLLLAGLREVLGDHVHQRGSNITSERLRFDFNHDEKLTPEQIAKVEKYVNEAISSKAVAKRRRGSLRHK
;
A
#
# COMPACT_ATOMS: atom_id res chain seq x y z
N MET A 1 8.05 -21.18 7.01
CA MET A 1 8.07 -21.08 5.52
C MET A 1 9.48 -20.82 4.95
N GLY A 2 10.38 -20.15 5.69
CA GLY A 2 11.72 -19.81 5.22
C GLY A 2 12.59 -20.99 4.73
N GLU A 3 12.62 -22.10 5.47
CA GLU A 3 13.42 -23.28 5.11
C GLU A 3 12.98 -23.94 3.79
N LEU A 4 11.66 -24.04 3.57
CA LEU A 4 11.12 -24.58 2.32
C LEU A 4 11.45 -23.66 1.14
N SER A 5 11.35 -22.34 1.37
CA SER A 5 11.70 -21.34 0.37
C SER A 5 13.18 -21.42 -0.01
N GLU A 6 14.03 -21.77 0.95
CA GLU A 6 15.46 -21.97 0.72
C GLU A 6 15.75 -23.09 -0.29
N VAL A 7 15.08 -24.24 -0.11
CA VAL A 7 15.21 -25.40 -1.01
C VAL A 7 14.79 -25.04 -2.43
N TYR A 8 13.65 -24.36 -2.60
CA TYR A 8 13.17 -23.95 -3.92
C TYR A 8 14.08 -22.93 -4.61
N ILE A 9 14.64 -21.98 -3.84
CA ILE A 9 15.60 -21.02 -4.40
C ILE A 9 16.85 -21.76 -4.88
N ASP A 10 17.31 -22.76 -4.14
CA ASP A 10 18.51 -23.52 -4.51
C ASP A 10 18.30 -24.40 -5.76
N GLU A 11 17.08 -24.89 -6.01
CA GLU A 11 16.74 -25.63 -7.23
C GLU A 11 16.52 -24.72 -8.45
N ALA A 12 16.17 -23.46 -8.25
CA ALA A 12 15.81 -22.49 -9.30
C ALA A 12 17.02 -21.89 -10.05
N THR A 13 17.93 -22.77 -10.49
CA THR A 13 19.20 -22.44 -11.17
C THR A 13 19.08 -21.58 -12.42
N ALA A 14 17.91 -21.54 -13.07
CA ALA A 14 17.64 -20.70 -14.24
C ALA A 14 17.47 -19.20 -13.91
N TYR A 15 17.39 -18.82 -12.62
CA TYR A 15 17.11 -17.45 -12.16
C TYR A 15 18.24 -16.93 -11.26
N GLU A 16 19.33 -16.43 -11.85
CA GLU A 16 20.51 -15.93 -11.12
C GLU A 16 20.18 -14.80 -10.12
N ASP A 17 19.22 -13.93 -10.46
CA ASP A 17 18.76 -12.86 -9.58
C ASP A 17 18.11 -13.40 -8.29
N LEU A 18 17.50 -14.58 -8.35
CA LEU A 18 16.83 -15.18 -7.19
C LEU A 18 17.86 -15.67 -6.17
N HIS A 19 18.95 -16.29 -6.63
CA HIS A 19 20.07 -16.66 -5.76
C HIS A 19 20.76 -15.43 -5.19
N SER A 20 21.00 -14.41 -6.03
CA SER A 20 21.65 -13.17 -5.61
C SER A 20 20.86 -12.43 -4.52
N ASN A 21 19.53 -12.53 -4.56
CA ASN A 21 18.62 -11.93 -3.58
C ASN A 21 18.11 -12.91 -2.51
N LYS A 22 18.63 -14.14 -2.43
CA LYS A 22 18.15 -15.22 -1.54
C LYS A 22 17.90 -14.75 -0.11
N LYS A 23 18.89 -14.07 0.49
CA LYS A 23 18.80 -13.54 1.87
C LYS A 23 17.61 -12.59 2.04
N LYS A 24 17.44 -11.65 1.10
CA LYS A 24 16.35 -10.67 1.12
C LYS A 24 14.99 -11.35 0.94
N VAL A 25 14.89 -12.34 0.06
CA VAL A 25 13.65 -13.10 -0.16
C VAL A 25 13.25 -13.85 1.11
N ILE A 26 14.19 -14.58 1.73
CA ILE A 26 13.94 -15.32 2.98
C ILE A 26 13.55 -14.36 4.11
N GLU A 27 14.22 -13.22 4.23
CA GLU A 27 13.89 -12.19 5.23
C GLU A 27 12.45 -11.67 5.05
N ILE A 28 12.05 -11.34 3.82
CA ILE A 28 10.69 -10.89 3.51
C ILE A 28 9.68 -11.99 3.84
N ILE A 29 9.93 -13.24 3.44
CA ILE A 29 9.03 -14.37 3.71
C ILE A 29 8.84 -14.57 5.22
N ASN A 30 9.93 -14.53 5.99
CA ASN A 30 9.86 -14.66 7.44
C ASN A 30 9.12 -13.47 8.08
N LYS A 31 9.29 -12.25 7.55
CA LYS A 31 8.56 -11.07 8.02
C LYS A 31 7.06 -11.18 7.75
N GLU A 32 6.68 -11.58 6.55
CA GLU A 32 5.29 -11.83 6.16
C GLU A 32 4.67 -12.98 6.96
N GLU A 33 5.42 -14.06 7.22
CA GLU A 33 4.98 -15.18 8.07
C GLU A 33 4.69 -14.71 9.51
N ASN A 34 5.55 -13.86 10.08
CA ASN A 34 5.31 -13.26 11.39
C ASN A 34 4.10 -12.33 11.41
N LEU A 35 3.88 -11.55 10.35
CA LEU A 35 2.70 -10.69 10.21
C LEU A 35 1.43 -11.53 10.10
N PHE A 36 1.45 -12.57 9.27
CA PHE A 36 0.36 -13.51 9.12
C PHE A 36 -0.01 -14.17 10.45
N TYR A 37 0.98 -14.62 11.22
CA TYR A 37 0.73 -15.21 12.55
C TYR A 37 0.07 -14.22 13.52
N LYS A 38 0.50 -12.95 13.51
CA LYS A 38 -0.15 -11.90 14.32
C LYS A 38 -1.59 -11.65 13.87
N THR A 39 -1.83 -11.59 12.56
CA THR A 39 -3.19 -11.46 11.99
C THR A 39 -4.07 -12.63 12.40
N LEU A 40 -3.55 -13.86 12.38
CA LEU A 40 -4.29 -15.04 12.83
C LEU A 40 -4.73 -14.94 14.29
N GLN A 41 -3.79 -14.63 15.18
CA GLN A 41 -4.08 -14.50 16.61
C GLN A 41 -5.11 -13.40 16.92
N GLN A 42 -5.00 -12.26 16.25
CA GLN A 42 -5.97 -11.17 16.43
C GLN A 42 -7.34 -11.54 15.86
N GLY A 43 -7.39 -12.14 14.67
CA GLY A 43 -8.63 -12.57 14.04
C GLY A 43 -9.40 -13.58 14.89
N GLU A 44 -8.72 -14.60 15.41
CA GLU A 44 -9.32 -15.58 16.32
C GLU A 44 -9.92 -14.91 17.57
N LEU A 45 -9.14 -14.03 18.22
CA LEU A 45 -9.59 -13.33 19.42
C LEU A 45 -10.87 -12.51 19.16
N GLU A 46 -10.90 -11.79 18.04
CA GLU A 46 -12.04 -10.94 17.68
C GLU A 46 -13.27 -11.77 17.28
N ILE A 47 -13.11 -12.88 16.56
CA ILE A 47 -14.20 -13.81 16.26
C ILE A 47 -14.79 -14.37 17.55
N GLN A 48 -13.96 -14.83 18.48
CA GLN A 48 -14.43 -15.36 19.77
C GLN A 48 -15.17 -14.29 20.60
N LYS A 49 -14.66 -13.06 20.66
CA LYS A 49 -15.35 -11.94 21.32
C LYS A 49 -16.70 -11.67 20.66
N HIS A 50 -16.75 -11.67 19.33
CA HIS A 50 -17.98 -11.44 18.58
C HIS A 50 -19.01 -12.53 18.82
N LEU A 51 -18.60 -13.80 18.85
CA LEU A 51 -19.45 -14.93 19.21
C LEU A 51 -19.98 -14.81 20.64
N LYS A 52 -19.15 -14.42 21.61
CA LYS A 52 -19.60 -14.19 23.00
C LYS A 52 -20.64 -13.08 23.11
N ASN A 53 -20.52 -12.03 22.30
CA ASN A 53 -21.39 -10.85 22.36
C ASN A 53 -22.69 -11.00 21.56
N LYS A 54 -22.62 -11.54 20.34
CA LYS A 54 -23.77 -11.65 19.43
C LYS A 54 -24.34 -13.06 19.30
N GLY A 55 -23.61 -14.08 19.75
CA GLY A 55 -23.97 -15.49 19.62
C GLY A 55 -23.82 -16.08 18.21
N LYS A 56 -23.46 -15.25 17.21
CA LYS A 56 -23.37 -15.66 15.81
C LYS A 56 -22.46 -14.75 14.99
N VAL A 57 -22.01 -15.28 13.86
CA VAL A 57 -21.23 -14.54 12.85
C VAL A 57 -22.00 -14.57 11.54
N THR A 58 -22.27 -13.40 10.97
CA THR A 58 -22.89 -13.26 9.65
C THR A 58 -21.85 -13.05 8.55
N GLY A 59 -22.22 -13.21 7.28
CA GLY A 59 -21.33 -12.87 6.16
C GLY A 59 -20.83 -11.41 6.20
N ALA A 60 -21.67 -10.48 6.65
CA ALA A 60 -21.27 -9.08 6.86
C ALA A 60 -20.27 -8.91 8.01
N ASP A 61 -20.39 -9.70 9.08
CA ASP A 61 -19.39 -9.71 10.17
C ASP A 61 -18.06 -10.33 9.69
N ALA A 62 -18.11 -11.39 8.87
CA ALA A 62 -16.91 -11.95 8.25
C ALA A 62 -16.21 -10.95 7.32
N PHE A 63 -16.97 -10.15 6.57
CA PHE A 63 -16.41 -9.04 5.80
C PHE A 63 -15.77 -7.98 6.70
N TYR A 64 -16.37 -7.68 7.85
CA TYR A 64 -15.77 -6.78 8.83
C TYR A 64 -14.42 -7.31 9.36
N PHE A 65 -14.29 -8.61 9.61
CA PHE A 65 -13.02 -9.22 10.02
C PHE A 65 -11.96 -9.12 8.93
N TYR A 66 -12.36 -9.32 7.67
CA TYR A 66 -11.50 -9.15 6.52
C TYR A 66 -11.04 -7.69 6.34
N GLU A 67 -11.97 -6.72 6.33
CA GLU A 67 -11.67 -5.31 6.12
C GLU A 67 -10.83 -4.70 7.26
N THR A 68 -11.14 -5.05 8.50
CA THR A 68 -10.57 -4.39 9.68
C THR A 68 -9.32 -5.08 10.19
N TYR A 69 -9.32 -6.41 10.23
CA TYR A 69 -8.24 -7.20 10.82
C TYR A 69 -7.43 -7.97 9.78
N GLY A 70 -7.83 -7.93 8.49
CA GLY A 70 -7.17 -8.66 7.42
C GLY A 70 -7.41 -10.17 7.49
N PHE A 71 -8.44 -10.63 8.21
CA PHE A 71 -8.71 -12.05 8.42
C PHE A 71 -9.60 -12.59 7.28
N PRO A 72 -9.10 -13.51 6.43
CA PRO A 72 -9.82 -14.02 5.27
C PRO A 72 -11.15 -14.72 5.59
N LEU A 73 -12.06 -14.71 4.62
CA LEU A 73 -13.36 -15.39 4.74
C LEU A 73 -13.16 -16.90 4.98
N GLU A 74 -12.27 -17.51 4.22
CA GLU A 74 -11.99 -18.95 4.27
C GLU A 74 -11.53 -19.37 5.66
N LEU A 75 -10.59 -18.60 6.25
CA LEU A 75 -10.11 -18.84 7.61
C LEU A 75 -11.19 -18.59 8.67
N THR A 76 -12.10 -17.64 8.43
CA THR A 76 -13.28 -17.43 9.29
C THR A 76 -14.20 -18.65 9.27
N GLU A 77 -14.42 -19.23 8.09
CA GLU A 77 -15.25 -20.43 7.92
C GLU A 77 -14.63 -21.64 8.60
N GLU A 78 -13.33 -21.86 8.41
CA GLU A 78 -12.59 -22.94 9.07
C GLU A 78 -12.69 -22.83 10.59
N PHE A 79 -12.37 -21.67 11.15
CA PHE A 79 -12.41 -21.44 12.60
C PHE A 79 -13.80 -21.67 13.21
N LEU A 80 -14.84 -21.19 12.53
CA LEU A 80 -16.22 -21.40 12.97
C LEU A 80 -16.59 -22.88 12.92
N THR A 81 -16.22 -23.57 11.84
CA THR A 81 -16.49 -25.00 11.66
C THR A 81 -15.84 -25.84 12.76
N GLU A 82 -14.59 -25.53 13.14
CA GLU A 82 -13.90 -26.17 14.26
C GLU A 82 -14.61 -25.94 15.60
N SER A 83 -15.20 -24.77 15.77
CA SER A 83 -15.99 -24.40 16.96
C SER A 83 -17.45 -24.90 16.90
N GLY A 84 -17.81 -25.73 15.92
CA GLY A 84 -19.18 -26.24 15.73
C GLY A 84 -20.19 -25.18 15.30
N CYS A 85 -19.73 -24.05 14.78
CA CYS A 85 -20.52 -22.93 14.28
C CYS A 85 -20.40 -22.81 12.76
N SER A 86 -21.27 -22.01 12.15
CA SER A 86 -21.18 -21.67 10.72
C SER A 86 -21.56 -20.21 10.49
N ILE A 87 -21.14 -19.64 9.35
CA ILE A 87 -21.53 -18.28 8.97
C ILE A 87 -23.01 -18.24 8.61
N GLU A 88 -23.78 -17.42 9.34
CA GLU A 88 -25.16 -17.11 8.98
C GLU A 88 -25.22 -16.15 7.79
N ASN A 89 -26.13 -16.40 6.84
CA ASN A 89 -26.30 -15.55 5.67
C ASN A 89 -24.95 -15.20 5.00
N ARG A 90 -24.19 -16.22 4.62
CA ARG A 90 -22.89 -16.08 3.94
C ARG A 90 -22.92 -15.09 2.77
N ALA A 91 -24.03 -15.04 2.03
CA ALA A 91 -24.23 -14.12 0.90
C ALA A 91 -24.08 -12.63 1.28
N SER A 92 -24.34 -12.26 2.55
CA SER A 92 -24.15 -10.89 3.04
C SER A 92 -22.69 -10.40 3.01
N PHE A 93 -21.71 -11.29 2.86
CA PHE A 93 -20.30 -10.92 2.64
C PHE A 93 -20.14 -10.13 1.33
N ALA A 94 -20.64 -10.68 0.22
CA ALA A 94 -20.53 -10.05 -1.10
C ALA A 94 -21.32 -8.72 -1.16
N GLU A 95 -22.44 -8.64 -0.44
CA GLU A 95 -23.20 -7.39 -0.30
C GLU A 95 -22.40 -6.31 0.45
N ALA A 96 -21.74 -6.69 1.55
CA ALA A 96 -20.89 -5.79 2.33
C ALA A 96 -19.67 -5.33 1.52
N GLU A 97 -19.02 -6.25 0.79
CA GLU A 97 -17.91 -5.95 -0.11
C GLU A 97 -18.32 -4.96 -1.20
N LYS A 98 -19.47 -5.19 -1.85
CA LYS A 98 -19.99 -4.28 -2.88
C LYS A 98 -20.25 -2.89 -2.32
N ARG A 99 -20.87 -2.79 -1.14
CA ARG A 99 -21.11 -1.50 -0.46
C ARG A 99 -19.80 -0.78 -0.13
N HIS A 100 -18.77 -1.51 0.30
CA HIS A 100 -17.45 -0.94 0.56
C HIS A 100 -16.81 -0.42 -0.73
N ALA A 101 -16.84 -1.20 -1.81
CA ALA A 101 -16.33 -0.79 -3.12
C ALA A 101 -17.03 0.46 -3.68
N GLU A 102 -18.35 0.57 -3.51
CA GLU A 102 -19.14 1.74 -3.93
C GLU A 102 -18.78 3.01 -3.13
N LYS A 103 -18.56 2.89 -1.82
CA LYS A 103 -18.06 3.99 -0.97
C LYS A 103 -16.67 4.46 -1.43
N SER A 104 -15.76 3.53 -1.70
CA SER A 104 -14.42 3.88 -2.20
C SER A 104 -14.48 4.54 -3.58
N ARG A 105 -15.40 4.09 -4.45
CA ARG A 105 -15.54 4.62 -5.82
C ARG A 105 -16.10 6.03 -5.85
N THR A 106 -17.13 6.32 -5.05
CA THR A 106 -17.72 7.66 -4.97
C THR A 106 -16.75 8.68 -4.36
N ALA A 107 -15.90 8.25 -3.40
CA ALA A 107 -14.78 9.07 -2.91
C ALA A 107 -13.71 9.36 -3.99
N SER A 108 -13.61 8.49 -5.01
CA SER A 108 -12.65 8.62 -6.11
C SER A 108 -13.20 9.28 -7.38
N ALA A 109 -14.52 9.44 -7.52
CA ALA A 109 -15.14 10.00 -8.72
C ALA A 109 -14.83 11.50 -8.93
N GLY A 110 -14.26 12.17 -7.93
CA GLY A 110 -13.63 13.49 -8.06
C GLY A 110 -12.15 13.46 -8.47
N LYS A 111 -11.52 12.30 -8.67
CA LYS A 111 -10.09 12.17 -9.03
C LYS A 111 -9.85 12.42 -10.52
N PHE A 112 -9.81 13.71 -10.86
CA PHE A 112 -8.87 14.43 -11.74
C PHE A 112 -8.38 13.81 -13.05
N LYS A 113 -8.61 14.55 -14.14
CA LYS A 113 -7.87 14.44 -15.41
C LYS A 113 -6.38 14.74 -15.16
N GLY A 114 -5.53 13.72 -15.11
CA GLY A 114 -4.07 13.87 -15.13
C GLY A 114 -3.42 14.40 -13.84
N GLY A 115 -4.10 14.33 -12.69
CA GLY A 115 -3.52 14.66 -11.38
C GLY A 115 -3.49 16.15 -11.00
N LEU A 116 -4.03 17.04 -11.83
CA LEU A 116 -4.22 18.46 -11.53
C LEU A 116 -5.69 18.74 -11.23
N ALA A 117 -5.95 19.58 -10.21
CA ALA A 117 -7.30 20.06 -9.93
C ALA A 117 -7.79 21.13 -10.92
N ASP A 118 -6.88 22.00 -11.35
CA ASP A 118 -7.13 23.07 -12.31
C ASP A 118 -5.80 23.48 -12.99
N GLN A 119 -5.82 24.57 -13.75
CA GLN A 119 -4.64 25.17 -14.38
C GLN A 119 -4.23 26.50 -13.72
N SER A 120 -4.59 26.70 -12.45
CA SER A 120 -4.20 27.92 -11.74
C SER A 120 -2.68 28.01 -11.60
N THR A 121 -2.19 29.22 -11.32
CA THR A 121 -0.79 29.49 -11.04
C THR A 121 -0.30 28.69 -9.83
N GLU A 122 -1.16 28.56 -8.81
CA GLU A 122 -0.92 27.84 -7.57
C GLU A 122 -0.78 26.34 -7.83
N THR A 123 -1.73 25.75 -8.56
CA THR A 123 -1.69 24.33 -8.94
C THR A 123 -0.46 24.01 -9.82
N THR A 124 -0.06 24.95 -10.69
CA THR A 124 1.15 24.81 -11.52
C THR A 124 2.44 24.88 -10.69
N ALA A 125 2.49 25.76 -9.70
CA ALA A 125 3.60 25.85 -8.76
C ALA A 125 3.72 24.58 -7.92
N LEU A 126 2.59 24.06 -7.41
CA LEU A 126 2.56 22.82 -6.63
C LEU A 126 2.88 21.59 -7.48
N HIS A 127 2.55 21.59 -8.77
CA HIS A 127 3.02 20.57 -9.70
C HIS A 127 4.55 20.59 -9.87
N SER A 128 5.13 21.78 -9.98
CA SER A 128 6.59 21.95 -10.02
C SER A 128 7.24 21.49 -8.71
N ALA A 129 6.64 21.82 -7.57
CA ALA A 129 7.07 21.34 -6.26
C ALA A 129 7.00 19.81 -6.15
N ALA A 130 6.01 19.15 -6.76
CA ALA A 130 5.93 17.68 -6.77
C ALA A 130 7.12 17.02 -7.50
N HIS A 131 7.61 17.63 -8.59
CA HIS A 131 8.82 17.14 -9.27
C HIS A 131 10.08 17.31 -8.41
N LEU A 132 10.22 18.46 -7.75
CA LEU A 132 11.33 18.71 -6.81
C LEU A 132 11.28 17.75 -5.63
N LEU A 133 10.07 17.45 -5.12
CA LEU A 133 9.87 16.50 -4.03
C LEU A 133 10.30 15.09 -4.43
N LEU A 134 9.93 14.62 -5.63
CA LEU A 134 10.39 13.32 -6.13
C LEU A 134 11.92 13.28 -6.28
N ALA A 135 12.53 14.35 -6.79
CA ALA A 135 13.99 14.44 -6.91
C ALA A 135 14.68 14.41 -5.55
N GLY A 136 14.19 15.20 -4.57
CA GLY A 136 14.73 15.22 -3.21
C GLY A 136 14.55 13.89 -2.48
N LEU A 137 13.41 13.21 -2.67
CA LEU A 137 13.19 11.87 -2.12
C LEU A 137 14.20 10.86 -2.69
N ARG A 138 14.52 10.91 -3.98
CA ARG A 138 15.54 10.04 -4.58
C ARG A 138 16.94 10.37 -4.11
N GLU A 139 17.27 11.65 -3.96
CA GLU A 139 18.57 12.09 -3.44
C GLU A 139 18.80 11.58 -2.01
N VAL A 140 17.77 11.61 -1.16
CA VAL A 140 17.89 11.26 0.26
C VAL A 140 17.72 9.77 0.52
N LEU A 141 16.82 9.09 -0.22
CA LEU A 141 16.44 7.71 0.05
C LEU A 141 17.02 6.72 -0.96
N GLY A 142 17.22 7.13 -2.21
CA GLY A 142 17.72 6.29 -3.31
C GLY A 142 16.75 6.18 -4.50
N ASP A 143 17.27 5.60 -5.59
CA ASP A 143 16.58 5.52 -6.89
C ASP A 143 15.35 4.60 -6.92
N HIS A 144 15.18 3.73 -5.90
CA HIS A 144 14.02 2.84 -5.78
C HIS A 144 12.71 3.59 -5.51
N VAL A 145 12.79 4.89 -5.18
CA VAL A 145 11.61 5.72 -4.97
C VAL A 145 10.95 6.07 -6.31
N HIS A 146 9.70 5.68 -6.44
CA HIS A 146 8.81 5.91 -7.55
C HIS A 146 7.48 6.50 -7.06
N GLN A 147 6.93 7.41 -7.85
CA GLN A 147 5.60 7.96 -7.59
C GLN A 147 4.54 6.86 -7.73
N ARG A 148 3.65 6.77 -6.74
CA ARG A 148 2.48 5.88 -6.72
C ARG A 148 1.16 6.65 -6.86
N GLY A 149 1.18 7.95 -6.56
CA GLY A 149 0.02 8.82 -6.71
C GLY A 149 0.36 10.29 -6.39
N SER A 150 -0.50 11.20 -6.82
CA SER A 150 -0.45 12.59 -6.40
C SER A 150 -1.84 13.21 -6.41
N ASN A 151 -2.11 14.09 -5.45
CA ASN A 151 -3.28 14.95 -5.45
C ASN A 151 -2.82 16.40 -5.27
N ILE A 152 -2.98 17.20 -6.32
CA ILE A 152 -2.56 18.60 -6.36
C ILE A 152 -3.79 19.47 -6.49
N THR A 153 -4.04 20.31 -5.49
CA THR A 153 -5.07 21.34 -5.48
C THR A 153 -4.42 22.70 -5.32
N SER A 154 -5.16 23.81 -5.44
CA SER A 154 -4.66 25.16 -5.17
C SER A 154 -4.15 25.36 -3.73
N GLU A 155 -4.66 24.56 -2.78
CA GLU A 155 -4.36 24.70 -1.34
C GLU A 155 -3.31 23.69 -0.84
N ARG A 156 -3.17 22.53 -1.48
CA ARG A 156 -2.28 21.46 -0.98
C ARG A 156 -1.73 20.56 -2.07
N LEU A 157 -0.56 19.98 -1.76
CA LEU A 157 0.06 18.88 -2.49
C LEU A 157 0.11 17.65 -1.58
N ARG A 158 -0.47 16.54 -2.04
CA ARG A 158 -0.22 15.20 -1.50
C ARG A 158 0.55 14.39 -2.54
N PHE A 159 1.65 13.76 -2.12
CA PHE A 159 2.51 12.95 -2.96
C PHE A 159 2.69 11.57 -2.32
N ASP A 160 2.25 10.53 -3.03
CA ASP A 160 2.37 9.15 -2.56
C ASP A 160 3.52 8.46 -3.33
N PHE A 161 4.43 7.78 -2.62
CA PHE A 161 5.60 7.09 -3.18
C PHE A 161 5.82 5.73 -2.49
N ASN A 162 6.60 4.83 -3.10
CA ASN A 162 6.98 3.55 -2.48
C ASN A 162 8.23 3.71 -1.60
N HIS A 163 8.11 3.28 -0.35
CA HIS A 163 9.21 3.15 0.61
C HIS A 163 8.75 2.21 1.74
N ASP A 164 9.61 1.25 2.13
CA ASP A 164 9.21 0.17 3.04
C ASP A 164 9.12 0.60 4.51
N GLU A 165 9.78 1.70 4.85
CA GLU A 165 9.86 2.23 6.21
C GLU A 165 9.25 3.64 6.29
N LYS A 166 8.96 4.08 7.51
CA LYS A 166 8.56 5.48 7.74
C LYS A 166 9.80 6.37 7.63
N LEU A 167 9.64 7.55 7.05
CA LEU A 167 10.71 8.54 7.02
C LEU A 167 11.07 8.99 8.45
N THR A 168 12.37 8.99 8.73
CA THR A 168 12.91 9.59 9.95
C THR A 168 12.79 11.13 9.90
N PRO A 169 12.71 11.82 11.05
CA PRO A 169 12.71 13.28 11.09
C PRO A 169 13.89 13.90 10.33
N GLU A 170 15.06 13.26 10.39
CA GLU A 170 16.27 13.70 9.70
C GLU A 170 16.13 13.57 8.18
N GLN A 171 15.55 12.49 7.68
CA GLN A 171 15.27 12.33 6.24
C GLN A 171 14.24 13.36 5.77
N ILE A 172 13.18 13.61 6.55
CA ILE A 172 12.18 14.65 6.25
C ILE A 172 12.87 16.01 6.12
N ALA A 173 13.69 16.39 7.11
CA ALA A 173 14.40 17.66 7.11
C ALA A 173 15.35 17.80 5.90
N LYS A 174 16.04 16.72 5.50
CA LYS A 174 16.91 16.72 4.31
C LYS A 174 16.12 16.92 3.02
N VAL A 175 14.99 16.24 2.87
CA VAL A 175 14.13 16.38 1.69
C VAL A 175 13.55 17.81 1.63
N GLU A 176 13.07 18.33 2.75
CA GLU A 176 12.55 19.70 2.84
C GLU A 176 13.62 20.74 2.47
N LYS A 177 14.84 20.58 3.01
CA LYS A 177 15.98 21.43 2.67
C LYS A 177 16.28 21.40 1.17
N TYR A 178 16.35 20.20 0.57
CA TYR A 178 16.59 20.05 -0.87
C TYR A 178 15.56 20.79 -1.71
N VAL A 179 14.26 20.62 -1.39
CA VAL A 179 13.17 21.27 -2.13
C VAL A 179 13.24 22.80 -1.99
N ASN A 180 13.45 23.31 -0.78
CA ASN A 180 13.55 24.74 -0.53
C ASN A 180 14.77 25.38 -1.22
N GLU A 181 15.92 24.70 -1.22
CA GLU A 181 17.11 25.15 -1.95
C GLU A 181 16.84 25.19 -3.45
N ALA A 182 16.22 24.15 -4.01
CA ALA A 182 15.85 24.10 -5.42
C ALA A 182 14.86 25.22 -5.81
N ILE A 183 13.88 25.54 -4.96
CA ILE A 183 12.97 26.68 -5.17
C ILE A 183 13.75 28.01 -5.13
N SER A 184 14.62 28.19 -4.14
CA SER A 184 15.39 29.44 -3.96
C SER A 184 16.35 29.72 -5.13
N SER A 185 16.92 28.68 -5.72
CA SER A 185 17.85 28.76 -6.85
C SER A 185 17.19 29.18 -8.17
N LYS A 186 15.86 29.30 -8.23
CA LYS A 186 15.09 29.63 -9.46
C LYS A 186 15.46 28.72 -10.64
N ALA A 187 15.73 27.44 -10.38
CA ALA A 187 16.12 26.49 -11.41
C ALA A 187 15.10 26.48 -12.55
N VAL A 188 15.57 26.70 -13.79
CA VAL A 188 14.70 26.81 -14.96
C VAL A 188 14.24 25.40 -15.38
N ALA A 189 12.94 25.12 -15.24
CA ALA A 189 12.35 23.88 -15.73
C ALA A 189 12.42 23.83 -17.26
N LYS A 190 13.19 22.89 -17.81
CA LYS A 190 13.34 22.71 -19.27
C LYS A 190 12.55 21.49 -19.74
N ARG A 191 11.38 21.71 -20.34
CA ARG A 191 10.59 20.63 -20.96
C ARG A 191 11.14 20.32 -22.35
N ARG A 192 11.63 19.09 -22.56
CA ARG A 192 11.99 18.56 -23.88
C ARG A 192 11.04 17.41 -24.23
N ARG A 193 10.46 17.42 -25.44
CA ARG A 193 9.71 16.25 -25.95
C ARG A 193 10.73 15.19 -26.38
N GLY A 194 10.81 14.09 -25.64
CA GLY A 194 11.50 12.88 -26.07
C GLY A 194 10.56 12.03 -26.92
N SER A 195 11.06 11.50 -28.05
CA SER A 195 10.37 10.44 -28.79
C SER A 195 10.70 9.11 -28.13
N LEU A 196 9.69 8.34 -27.72
CA LEU A 196 9.84 6.97 -27.25
C LEU A 196 10.17 6.06 -28.45
N ARG A 197 11.42 6.07 -28.91
CA ARG A 197 11.90 5.01 -29.81
C ARG A 197 12.00 3.73 -28.99
N HIS A 198 11.02 2.85 -29.20
CA HIS A 198 11.09 1.46 -28.72
C HIS A 198 12.33 0.82 -29.35
N LYS A 199 13.21 0.29 -28.51
CA LYS A 199 14.16 -0.76 -28.88
C LYS A 199 13.57 -2.08 -28.41
#